data_AF-A0A925TJS0-F1
#
_entry.id   AF-A0A925TJS0-F1
#
_cell.length_a   1.000
_cell.length_b   1.000
_cell.length_c   1.000
_cell.angle_alpha   90.00
_cell.angle_beta   90.00
_cell.angle_gamma   90.00
#
_symmetry.space_group_name_H-M   'P 1'
#
loop_
_entity.id
_entity.type
_entity.pdbx_description
1 polymer ?
#
loop_
_entity_poly.entity_id
_entity_poly.type
_entity_poly.pdbx_seq_one_letter_code
_entity_poly.pdbx_strand_id
1 'polypeptide(L)'
;MTALTPLHVEAGEHDGTKMPDRCMEMKAEHAKMNADAKAQDVALAAEVARMNNAKGAEKSTIMAGIVTTLVAQRTEMHVKAEAMQGKMMSHMSGHMQTGKDSMGQCPMTKITADVNESPNQRNGLDKN
;
A
#
# COMPACT_ATOMS: atom_id res chain seq x y z
N MET A 1 -46.55 -8.60 34.05
CA MET A 1 -46.42 -7.98 32.72
C MET A 1 -45.76 -6.63 32.89
N THR A 2 -44.44 -6.54 32.73
CA THR A 2 -43.76 -5.24 32.65
C THR A 2 -42.69 -5.35 31.56
N ALA A 3 -42.76 -4.39 30.65
CA ALA A 3 -42.25 -4.45 29.29
C ALA A 3 -40.73 -4.35 29.18
N LEU A 4 -40.23 -4.89 28.07
CA LEU A 4 -38.86 -4.90 27.59
C LEU A 4 -38.24 -3.50 27.56
N THR A 5 -37.06 -3.37 28.16
CA THR A 5 -36.12 -2.28 27.90
C THR A 5 -35.55 -2.42 26.47
N PRO A 6 -35.51 -1.36 25.65
CA PRO A 6 -34.94 -1.47 24.31
C PRO A 6 -33.42 -1.59 24.35
N LEU A 7 -32.90 -2.57 23.60
CA LEU A 7 -31.51 -2.66 23.15
C LEU A 7 -31.14 -1.36 22.42
N HIS A 8 -30.33 -0.52 23.04
CA HIS A 8 -29.55 0.48 22.31
C HIS A 8 -28.54 -0.29 21.46
N VAL A 9 -28.80 -0.36 20.16
CA VAL A 9 -27.78 -0.61 19.14
C VAL A 9 -26.93 0.64 19.09
N GLU A 10 -25.73 0.56 19.66
CA GLU A 10 -24.64 1.52 19.46
C GLU A 10 -24.29 1.48 17.97
N ALA A 11 -24.89 2.39 17.20
CA ALA A 11 -24.42 2.69 15.86
C ALA A 11 -22.98 3.19 16.00
N GLY A 12 -22.02 2.40 15.53
CA GLY A 12 -20.61 2.75 15.59
C GLY A 12 -20.37 4.18 15.12
N GLU A 13 -19.78 4.99 16.00
CA GLU A 13 -19.43 6.38 15.76
C GLU A 13 -18.56 6.52 14.49
N HIS A 14 -19.20 6.90 13.40
CA HIS A 14 -18.52 7.51 12.25
C HIS A 14 -18.26 8.98 12.58
N ASP A 15 -17.26 9.20 13.43
CA ASP A 15 -16.81 10.53 13.83
C ASP A 15 -16.05 11.23 12.69
N GLY A 16 -16.75 12.11 11.98
CA GLY A 16 -16.21 12.93 10.89
C GLY A 16 -15.10 13.89 11.31
N THR A 17 -14.89 14.11 12.62
CA THR A 17 -13.81 15.00 13.10
C THR A 17 -12.41 14.39 12.95
N LYS A 18 -12.30 13.06 12.78
CA LYS A 18 -11.02 12.34 12.61
C LYS A 18 -10.55 12.23 11.15
N MET A 19 -11.30 12.80 10.20
CA MET A 19 -10.96 12.70 8.77
C MET A 19 -9.58 13.29 8.41
N PRO A 20 -9.18 14.49 8.90
CA PRO A 20 -7.86 15.05 8.61
C PRO A 20 -6.70 14.16 9.11
N ASP A 21 -6.83 13.60 10.31
CA ASP A 21 -5.81 12.72 10.90
C ASP A 21 -5.65 11.43 10.08
N ARG A 22 -6.77 10.81 9.68
CA ARG A 22 -6.77 9.64 8.80
C ARG A 22 -6.14 9.92 7.44
N CYS A 23 -6.33 11.12 6.89
CA CYS A 23 -5.66 11.52 5.64
C CYS A 23 -4.14 11.53 5.80
N MET A 24 -3.63 12.08 6.91
CA MET A 24 -2.19 12.18 7.17
C MET A 24 -1.56 10.83 7.47
N GLU A 25 -2.27 9.97 8.21
CA GLU A 25 -1.84 8.60 8.47
C GLU A 25 -1.68 7.81 7.18
N MET A 26 -2.69 7.80 6.29
CA MET A 26 -2.57 7.10 5.02
C MET A 26 -1.45 7.65 4.13
N LYS A 27 -1.21 8.97 4.17
CA LYS A 27 -0.09 9.58 3.44
C LYS A 27 1.25 9.08 3.95
N ALA A 28 1.40 9.00 5.27
CA ALA A 28 2.60 8.49 5.91
C ALA A 28 2.80 6.99 5.63
N GLU A 29 1.75 6.18 5.73
CA GLU A 29 1.78 4.76 5.37
C GLU A 29 2.20 4.54 3.91
N HIS A 30 1.64 5.32 2.99
CA HIS A 30 2.02 5.26 1.57
C HIS A 30 3.48 5.69 1.33
N ALA A 31 3.92 6.78 1.96
CA ALA A 31 5.31 7.23 1.85
C ALA A 31 6.30 6.18 2.38
N LYS A 32 5.97 5.56 3.52
CA LYS A 32 6.77 4.47 4.09
C LYS A 32 6.81 3.27 3.16
N MET A 33 5.68 2.86 2.60
CA MET A 33 5.63 1.75 1.65
C MET A 33 6.53 2.00 0.43
N ASN A 34 6.51 3.21 -0.12
CA ASN A 34 7.40 3.59 -1.23
C ASN A 34 8.88 3.59 -0.84
N ALA A 35 9.21 4.03 0.38
CA ALA A 35 10.58 4.00 0.87
C ALA A 35 11.07 2.56 1.07
N ASP A 36 10.23 1.71 1.67
CA ASP A 36 10.50 0.29 1.88
C ASP A 36 10.72 -0.42 0.53
N ALA A 37 9.88 -0.14 -0.48
CA ALA A 37 10.01 -0.71 -1.83
C ALA A 37 11.35 -0.31 -2.49
N LYS A 38 11.73 0.97 -2.42
CA LYS A 38 13.03 1.43 -2.94
C LYS A 38 14.22 0.78 -2.25
N ALA A 39 14.13 0.58 -0.93
CA ALA A 39 15.19 -0.11 -0.19
C ALA A 39 15.31 -1.59 -0.61
N GLN A 40 14.18 -2.25 -0.85
CA GLN A 40 14.13 -3.61 -1.37
C GLN A 40 14.74 -3.71 -2.78
N ASP A 41 14.46 -2.74 -3.66
CA ASP A 41 15.03 -2.69 -5.01
C ASP A 41 16.57 -2.58 -4.98
N VAL A 42 17.11 -1.72 -4.12
CA VAL A 42 18.56 -1.56 -3.95
C VAL A 42 19.21 -2.85 -3.45
N ALA A 43 18.60 -3.50 -2.45
CA ALA A 43 19.10 -4.76 -1.92
C ALA A 43 19.08 -5.87 -2.98
N LEU A 44 17.99 -5.98 -3.75
CA LEU A 44 17.86 -6.96 -4.81
C LEU A 44 18.89 -6.72 -5.94
N ALA A 45 19.13 -5.47 -6.32
CA ALA A 45 20.12 -5.11 -7.32
C ALA A 45 21.54 -5.51 -6.91
N ALA A 46 21.90 -5.32 -5.62
CA ALA A 46 23.18 -5.79 -5.08
C ALA A 46 23.31 -7.31 -5.17
N GLU A 47 22.24 -8.04 -4.87
CA GLU A 47 22.21 -9.49 -4.91
C GLU A 47 22.33 -10.05 -6.33
N VAL A 48 21.68 -9.40 -7.29
CA VAL A 48 21.82 -9.70 -8.72
C VAL A 48 23.25 -9.41 -9.19
N ALA A 49 23.86 -8.30 -8.75
CA ALA A 49 25.26 -8.01 -9.06
C ALA A 49 26.20 -9.10 -8.51
N ARG A 50 25.96 -9.57 -7.28
CA ARG A 50 26.69 -10.68 -6.67
C ARG A 50 26.51 -11.98 -7.47
N MET A 51 25.27 -12.31 -7.84
CA MET A 51 24.94 -13.47 -8.69
C MET A 51 25.66 -13.42 -10.04
N ASN A 52 25.76 -12.24 -10.66
CA ASN A 52 26.40 -12.08 -11.96
C ASN A 52 27.91 -12.32 -11.93
N ASN A 53 28.55 -12.04 -10.80
CA ASN A 53 29.98 -12.29 -10.60
C ASN A 53 30.30 -13.70 -10.09
N ALA A 54 29.32 -14.41 -9.52
CA ALA A 54 29.47 -15.76 -9.02
C ALA A 54 29.62 -16.80 -10.15
N LYS A 55 30.22 -17.95 -9.83
CA LYS A 55 30.47 -19.05 -10.76
C LYS A 55 29.94 -20.38 -10.22
N GLY A 56 29.63 -21.31 -11.13
CA GLY A 56 29.25 -22.68 -10.77
C GLY A 56 28.08 -22.73 -9.79
N ALA A 57 28.20 -23.57 -8.76
CA ALA A 57 27.14 -23.81 -7.78
C ALA A 57 26.75 -22.56 -6.97
N GLU A 58 27.71 -21.66 -6.71
CA GLU A 58 27.44 -20.42 -5.95
C GLU A 58 26.41 -19.54 -6.66
N LYS A 59 26.51 -19.41 -7.99
CA LYS A 59 25.54 -18.65 -8.79
C LYS A 59 24.12 -19.21 -8.65
N SER A 60 23.98 -20.53 -8.70
CA SER A 60 22.68 -21.21 -8.53
C SER A 60 22.13 -21.02 -7.11
N THR A 61 22.98 -21.05 -6.07
CA THR A 61 22.58 -20.78 -4.70
C THR A 61 22.08 -19.33 -4.52
N ILE A 62 22.79 -18.34 -5.09
CA ILE A 62 22.37 -16.94 -5.02
C ILE A 62 21.05 -16.74 -5.78
N MET A 63 20.89 -17.37 -6.95
CA MET A 63 19.65 -17.30 -7.74
C MET A 63 18.45 -17.85 -6.96
N ALA A 64 18.59 -18.98 -6.27
CA ALA A 64 17.54 -19.53 -5.41
C ALA A 64 17.18 -18.57 -4.26
N GLY A 65 18.18 -17.92 -3.67
CA GLY A 65 17.99 -16.87 -2.67
C GLY A 65 17.19 -15.68 -3.21
N ILE A 66 17.58 -15.15 -4.37
CA ILE A 66 16.89 -14.05 -5.06
C ILE A 66 15.42 -14.40 -5.32
N VAL A 67 15.12 -15.59 -5.85
CA VAL A 67 13.74 -16.03 -6.12
C VAL A 67 12.93 -16.13 -4.82
N THR A 68 13.54 -16.68 -3.76
CA THR A 68 12.89 -16.77 -2.44
C THR A 68 12.55 -15.38 -1.89
N THR A 69 13.50 -14.44 -1.96
CA THR A 69 13.30 -13.05 -1.55
C THR A 69 12.19 -12.37 -2.36
N LEU A 70 12.18 -12.54 -3.68
CA LEU A 70 11.15 -11.97 -4.56
C LEU A 70 9.75 -12.48 -4.23
N VAL A 71 9.60 -13.78 -3.99
CA VAL A 71 8.30 -14.38 -3.63
C VAL A 71 7.84 -13.85 -2.26
N ALA A 72 8.73 -13.75 -1.29
CA ALA A 72 8.42 -13.21 0.03
C ALA A 72 7.98 -11.73 -0.06
N GLN A 73 8.78 -10.88 -0.73
CA GLN A 73 8.48 -9.46 -0.93
C GLN A 73 7.14 -9.26 -1.65
N ARG A 74 6.88 -10.03 -2.72
CA ARG A 74 5.63 -9.93 -3.47
C ARG A 74 4.42 -10.32 -2.62
N THR A 75 4.54 -11.38 -1.83
CA THR A 75 3.47 -11.84 -0.94
C THR A 75 3.18 -10.80 0.13
N GLU A 76 4.21 -10.24 0.76
CA GLU A 76 4.06 -9.19 1.76
C GLU A 76 3.45 -7.91 1.17
N MET A 77 3.89 -7.50 -0.02
CA MET A 77 3.32 -6.35 -0.71
C MET A 77 1.85 -6.56 -1.09
N HIS A 78 1.46 -7.76 -1.53
CA HIS A 78 0.06 -8.08 -1.82
C HIS A 78 -0.82 -7.92 -0.57
N VAL A 79 -0.41 -8.49 0.56
CA VAL A 79 -1.15 -8.36 1.83
C VAL A 79 -1.28 -6.90 2.25
N LYS A 80 -0.20 -6.12 2.15
CA LYS A 80 -0.21 -4.69 2.47
C LYS A 80 -1.09 -3.89 1.52
N ALA A 81 -1.07 -4.21 0.22
CA ALA A 81 -1.88 -3.53 -0.79
C ALA A 81 -3.38 -3.79 -0.60
N GLU A 82 -3.78 -5.02 -0.30
CA GLU A 82 -5.18 -5.37 0.01
C GLU A 82 -5.67 -4.63 1.25
N ALA A 83 -4.87 -4.60 2.32
CA ALA A 83 -5.19 -3.85 3.53
C ALA A 83 -5.33 -2.34 3.26
N MET A 84 -4.42 -1.77 2.47
CA MET A 84 -4.46 -0.35 2.08
C MET A 84 -5.66 -0.05 1.20
N GLN A 85 -6.03 -0.94 0.28
CA GLN A 85 -7.21 -0.77 -0.57
C GLN A 85 -8.50 -0.71 0.25
N GLY A 86 -8.66 -1.60 1.24
CA GLY A 86 -9.80 -1.56 2.16
C GLY A 86 -9.86 -0.27 2.97
N LYS A 87 -8.72 0.17 3.53
CA LYS A 87 -8.62 1.46 4.24
C LYS A 87 -8.97 2.63 3.32
N MET A 88 -8.47 2.63 2.08
CA MET A 88 -8.74 3.67 1.10
C MET A 88 -10.23 3.73 0.72
N MET A 89 -10.89 2.58 0.49
CA MET A 89 -12.33 2.57 0.21
C MET A 89 -13.15 3.16 1.37
N SER A 90 -12.83 2.76 2.61
CA SER A 90 -13.48 3.31 3.80
C SER A 90 -13.24 4.81 3.94
N HIS A 91 -12.01 5.25 3.72
CA HIS A 91 -11.61 6.65 3.73
C HIS A 91 -12.39 7.49 2.69
N MET A 92 -12.49 6.99 1.45
CA MET A 92 -13.22 7.65 0.37
C MET A 92 -14.73 7.72 0.65
N SER A 93 -15.31 6.68 1.26
CA SER A 93 -16.70 6.68 1.72
C SER A 93 -16.94 7.78 2.76
N GLY A 94 -16.00 7.99 3.68
CA GLY A 94 -16.06 9.09 4.66
C GLY A 94 -16.13 10.47 4.00
N HIS A 95 -15.30 10.72 2.99
CA HIS A 95 -15.37 11.98 2.24
C HIS A 95 -16.69 12.14 1.46
N MET A 96 -17.26 11.06 0.92
CA MET A 96 -18.57 11.13 0.24
C MET A 96 -19.70 11.52 1.20
N GLN A 97 -19.61 11.15 2.47
CA GLN A 97 -20.60 11.50 3.50
C GLN A 97 -20.46 12.95 3.98
N THR A 98 -19.24 13.48 4.10
CA THR A 98 -18.99 14.87 4.53
C THR A 98 -19.19 15.89 3.41
N GLY A 99 -19.11 15.46 2.14
CA GLY A 99 -19.36 16.28 0.96
C GLY A 99 -18.13 16.47 0.06
N LYS A 100 -18.38 16.83 -1.20
CA LYS A 100 -17.37 16.91 -2.27
C LYS A 100 -16.22 17.88 -1.95
N ASP A 101 -16.47 18.94 -1.19
CA ASP A 101 -15.45 19.92 -0.81
C ASP A 101 -14.38 19.33 0.12
N SER A 102 -14.72 18.27 0.85
CA SER A 102 -13.78 17.51 1.70
C SER A 102 -12.76 16.73 0.87
N MET A 103 -13.15 16.22 -0.31
CA MET A 103 -12.22 15.54 -1.23
C MET A 103 -11.14 16.50 -1.74
N GLY A 104 -11.52 17.72 -2.11
CA GLY A 104 -10.59 18.72 -2.66
C GLY A 104 -9.50 19.17 -1.66
N GLN A 105 -9.76 18.99 -0.36
CA GLN A 105 -8.84 19.29 0.73
C GLN A 105 -8.05 18.06 1.19
N CYS A 106 -8.34 16.87 0.64
CA CYS A 106 -7.67 15.65 1.04
C CYS A 106 -6.24 15.62 0.48
N PRO A 107 -5.20 15.51 1.35
CA PRO A 107 -3.80 15.45 0.93
C PRO A 107 -3.45 14.16 0.16
N MET A 108 -4.37 13.18 0.12
CA MET A 108 -4.22 11.92 -0.63
C MET A 108 -4.65 11.98 -2.09
N THR A 109 -5.32 13.06 -2.53
CA THR A 109 -5.84 13.20 -3.91
C THR A 109 -4.79 13.07 -5.02
N LYS A 110 -3.51 13.33 -4.72
CA LYS A 110 -2.39 13.12 -5.66
C LYS A 110 -1.90 11.68 -5.72
N ILE A 111 -2.06 10.91 -4.65
CA ILE A 111 -1.55 9.53 -4.54
C ILE A 111 -2.45 8.55 -5.29
N THR A 112 -3.77 8.79 -5.32
CA THR A 112 -4.73 7.93 -6.02
C THR A 112 -4.60 7.99 -7.55
N ALA A 113 -3.94 9.01 -8.09
CA ALA A 113 -3.62 9.10 -9.51
C ALA A 113 -2.50 8.11 -9.91
N ASP A 114 -1.48 7.94 -9.05
CA ASP A 114 -0.31 7.10 -9.32
C ASP A 114 -0.60 5.59 -9.21
N VAL A 115 -1.65 5.18 -8.47
CA VAL A 115 -2.11 3.78 -8.40
C VAL A 115 -2.98 3.35 -9.59
N ASN A 116 -3.47 4.30 -10.40
CA ASN A 116 -4.21 4.02 -11.64
C ASN A 116 -3.30 4.03 -12.89
N GLU A 117 -2.01 4.32 -12.72
CA GLU A 117 -1.04 4.08 -13.79
C GLU A 117 -0.77 2.58 -13.89
N SER A 118 -1.04 2.03 -15.07
CA SER A 118 -0.83 0.62 -15.40
C SER A 118 0.58 0.16 -15.00
N PRO A 119 0.77 -1.10 -14.54
CA PRO A 119 2.08 -1.67 -14.18
C PRO A 119 3.14 -1.58 -15.29
N ASN A 120 2.72 -1.28 -16.53
CA ASN A 120 3.57 -1.21 -17.72
C ASN A 120 4.45 0.06 -17.82
N GLN A 121 4.35 1.03 -16.90
CA GLN A 121 5.21 2.23 -16.92
C GLN A 121 6.29 2.26 -15.82
N ARG A 122 6.38 1.22 -14.96
CA ARG A 122 7.42 1.15 -13.91
C ARG A 122 8.78 0.62 -14.40
N ASN A 123 8.85 0.11 -15.63
CA ASN A 123 10.10 -0.20 -16.31
C ASN A 123 10.25 0.72 -17.52
N GLY A 124 11.08 1.76 -17.37
CA GLY A 124 11.60 2.54 -18.50
C GLY A 124 12.51 1.70 -19.40
N LEU A 125 11.92 0.73 -20.10
CA LEU A 125 12.51 -0.06 -21.19
C LEU A 125 11.82 0.25 -22.53
N ASP A 126 11.23 1.45 -22.66
CA ASP A 126 10.61 1.96 -23.89
C ASP A 126 11.50 2.95 -24.65
N LYS A 127 12.83 2.85 -24.51
CA LYS A 127 13.77 3.56 -25.38
C LYS A 127 14.68 2.56 -26.08
N ASN A 128 14.12 1.95 -27.12
CA ASN A 128 14.90 1.36 -28.20
C ASN A 128 14.96 2.33 -29.37
#